data_AF-A0A2E0QQ45-F1
#
_entry.id   AF-A0A2E0QQ45-F1
#
_cell.length_a   1.000
_cell.length_b   1.000
_cell.length_c   1.000
_cell.angle_alpha   90.00
_cell.angle_beta   90.00
_cell.angle_gamma   90.00
#
_symmetry.space_group_name_H-M   'P 1'
#
loop_
_entity.id
_entity.type
_entity.pdbx_description
1 polymer ?
#
loop_
_entity_poly.entity_id
_entity_poly.type
_entity_poly.pdbx_seq_one_letter_code
_entity_poly.pdbx_strand_id
1 'polypeptide(L)'
;MENDLKHAFGDRNNSEFVISPEGKVLVARPWSDPEALRKDLEKFAVKAESLTAVEDLELQGERPDQPAKKIESGVVPRVPRPQGMQPLRIDVLKVQSENPLYVKLRAEAEAGLLKEGGKGKLHIGFHLDPIHHVHWNNLAPPLEFTIMASEGIEVSPSSGSAAKVEEVEADSDPREFLIKVDRSAETNHEPLTLVVNYFACDDGDKWCKAVSHEYSIHWEVDRDAGRVQNRRGMSGRSRGAEEPSRRRPNPEMIFERMDSDKDGSITKSEARGPMVERFDRFDTNEDGAVTLEELKAGFPRS
;
A
#
# COMPACT_ATOMS: atom_id res chain seq x y z
N MET A 1 8.70 -5.83 -12.38
CA MET A 1 9.85 -5.54 -11.49
C MET A 1 9.62 -6.34 -10.23
N GLU A 2 10.54 -7.24 -9.89
CA GLU A 2 10.49 -8.00 -8.64
C GLU A 2 10.97 -7.06 -7.52
N ASN A 3 10.23 -6.98 -6.40
CA ASN A 3 10.54 -6.06 -5.28
C ASN A 3 11.73 -6.55 -4.42
N ASP A 4 12.58 -7.40 -4.97
CA ASP A 4 13.70 -8.05 -4.29
C ASP A 4 14.64 -7.06 -3.60
N LEU A 5 14.90 -5.92 -4.25
CA LEU A 5 15.75 -4.89 -3.67
C LEU A 5 15.14 -4.30 -2.40
N LYS A 6 13.82 -4.02 -2.42
CA LYS A 6 13.09 -3.52 -1.25
C LYS A 6 13.12 -4.55 -0.11
N HIS A 7 12.92 -5.83 -0.44
CA HIS A 7 12.98 -6.92 0.54
C HIS A 7 14.39 -7.10 1.11
N ALA A 8 15.43 -7.03 0.28
CA ALA A 8 16.83 -7.09 0.70
C ALA A 8 17.20 -5.93 1.65
N PHE A 9 16.59 -4.77 1.47
CA PHE A 9 16.73 -3.61 2.35
C PHE A 9 15.79 -3.61 3.57
N GLY A 10 15.10 -4.72 3.81
CA GLY A 10 14.33 -4.98 5.04
C GLY A 10 12.94 -4.35 5.07
N ASP A 11 12.31 -4.14 3.92
CA ASP A 11 10.91 -3.67 3.80
C ASP A 11 10.63 -2.34 4.54
N ARG A 12 11.64 -1.46 4.56
CA ARG A 12 11.57 -0.17 5.26
C ARG A 12 10.87 0.88 4.39
N ASN A 13 9.93 1.61 4.98
CA ASN A 13 9.20 2.69 4.29
C ASN A 13 10.03 3.98 4.30
N ASN A 14 10.24 4.61 3.14
CA ASN A 14 10.99 5.87 2.98
C ASN A 14 12.42 5.82 3.56
N SER A 15 13.05 4.65 3.51
CA SER A 15 14.42 4.46 3.97
C SER A 15 15.42 5.20 3.10
N GLU A 16 16.48 5.70 3.72
CA GLU A 16 17.59 6.37 3.06
C GLU A 16 18.86 5.53 3.20
N PHE A 17 19.58 5.35 2.10
CA PHE A 17 20.83 4.61 2.06
C PHE A 17 21.94 5.45 1.42
N VAL A 18 23.11 5.49 2.05
CA VAL A 18 24.33 6.01 1.44
C VAL A 18 25.14 4.81 0.98
N ILE A 19 25.39 4.70 -0.32
CA ILE A 19 26.08 3.55 -0.94
C ILE A 19 27.40 4.04 -1.53
N SER A 20 28.50 3.34 -1.24
CA SER A 20 29.82 3.64 -1.81
C SER A 20 29.88 3.29 -3.30
N PRO A 21 30.86 3.84 -4.06
CA PRO A 21 31.06 3.48 -5.47
C PRO A 21 31.27 1.97 -5.71
N GLU A 22 31.79 1.25 -4.70
CA GLU A 22 31.99 -0.20 -4.73
C GLU A 22 30.71 -1.00 -4.36
N GLY A 23 29.57 -0.32 -4.19
CA GLY A 23 28.28 -0.94 -3.89
C GLY A 23 28.09 -1.30 -2.40
N LYS A 24 28.90 -0.76 -1.49
CA LYS A 24 28.75 -1.03 -0.05
C LYS A 24 27.79 -0.05 0.60
N VAL A 25 26.85 -0.53 1.41
CA VAL A 25 25.99 0.32 2.24
C VAL A 25 26.82 0.91 3.37
N LEU A 26 27.02 2.22 3.36
CA LEU A 26 27.77 2.99 4.37
C LEU A 26 26.86 3.48 5.49
N VAL A 27 25.65 3.91 5.13
CA VAL A 27 24.61 4.35 6.07
C VAL A 27 23.27 3.78 5.63
N ALA A 28 22.47 3.32 6.59
CA ALA A 28 21.11 2.86 6.37
C ALA A 28 20.20 3.47 7.42
N ARG A 29 19.13 4.15 6.98
CA ARG A 29 18.24 4.91 7.86
C ARG A 29 16.78 4.55 7.57
N PRO A 30 15.93 4.43 8.60
CA PRO A 30 14.53 4.05 8.40
C PRO A 30 13.67 5.17 7.80
N TRP A 31 14.09 6.44 7.86
CA TRP A 31 13.35 7.57 7.32
C TRP A 31 14.31 8.68 6.86
N SER A 32 14.05 9.29 5.69
CA SER A 32 14.87 10.38 5.16
C SER A 32 14.85 11.65 6.04
N ASP A 33 15.98 12.33 6.09
CA ASP A 33 16.41 13.41 6.99
C ASP A 33 17.59 14.08 6.28
N PRO A 34 17.33 15.20 5.58
CA PRO A 34 18.33 15.87 4.77
C PRO A 34 19.55 16.38 5.55
N GLU A 35 19.37 16.76 6.82
CA GLU A 35 20.47 17.27 7.64
C GLU A 35 21.42 16.14 8.05
N ALA A 36 20.87 15.00 8.43
CA ALA A 36 21.65 13.81 8.74
C ALA A 36 22.37 13.28 7.49
N LEU A 37 21.66 13.17 6.36
CA LEU A 37 22.23 12.73 5.08
C LEU A 37 23.48 13.52 4.73
N ARG A 38 23.40 14.84 4.86
CA ARG A 38 24.50 15.72 4.54
C ARG A 38 25.72 15.48 5.43
N LYS A 39 25.53 15.36 6.75
CA LYS A 39 26.61 15.06 7.68
C LYS A 39 27.27 13.73 7.34
N ASP A 40 26.48 12.75 6.90
CA ASP A 40 27.01 11.46 6.49
C ASP A 40 27.80 11.55 5.19
N LEU A 41 27.31 12.29 4.18
CA LEU A 41 28.06 12.54 2.95
C LEU A 41 29.38 13.28 3.23
N GLU A 42 29.41 14.27 4.12
CA GLU A 42 30.64 14.99 4.51
C GLU A 42 31.67 14.09 5.23
N LYS A 43 31.27 12.94 5.79
CA LYS A 43 32.20 11.95 6.38
C LYS A 43 32.92 11.13 5.32
N PHE A 44 32.27 10.87 4.18
CA PHE A 44 32.77 9.94 3.16
C PHE A 44 33.23 10.63 1.88
N ALA A 45 32.77 11.85 1.63
CA ALA A 45 33.11 12.66 0.47
C ALA A 45 33.86 13.94 0.90
N VAL A 46 34.55 14.56 -0.05
CA VAL A 46 35.15 15.88 0.16
C VAL A 46 34.03 16.89 0.44
N LYS A 47 34.19 17.68 1.50
CA LYS A 47 33.24 18.73 1.86
C LYS A 47 33.07 19.70 0.69
N ALA A 48 31.85 19.86 0.22
CA ALA A 48 31.54 20.82 -0.84
C ALA A 48 31.84 22.25 -0.36
N GLU A 49 32.58 23.02 -1.17
CA GLU A 49 32.91 24.42 -0.87
C GLU A 49 31.70 25.34 -1.05
N SER A 50 30.80 25.00 -1.98
CA SER A 50 29.56 25.71 -2.26
C SER A 50 28.36 24.77 -2.17
N LEU A 51 27.21 25.33 -1.80
CA LEU A 51 25.97 24.59 -1.64
C LEU A 51 24.97 25.03 -2.68
N THR A 52 24.55 24.07 -3.49
CA THR A 52 23.44 24.23 -4.41
C THR A 52 22.16 24.40 -3.60
N ALA A 53 21.58 25.59 -3.66
CA ALA A 53 20.24 25.88 -3.18
C ALA A 53 19.20 25.42 -4.22
N VAL A 54 17.93 25.32 -3.83
CA VAL A 54 16.86 24.96 -4.77
C VAL A 54 16.74 26.02 -5.86
N GLU A 55 17.04 27.28 -5.52
CA GLU A 55 17.05 28.42 -6.43
C GLU A 55 18.18 28.35 -7.48
N ASP A 56 19.27 27.64 -7.17
CA ASP A 56 20.38 27.41 -8.11
C ASP A 56 20.06 26.30 -9.11
N LEU A 57 19.13 25.42 -8.74
CA LEU A 57 18.56 24.47 -9.67
C LEU A 57 17.57 25.26 -10.53
N GLU A 58 17.96 25.62 -11.75
CA GLU A 58 17.08 26.20 -12.78
C GLU A 58 15.98 25.20 -13.21
N LEU A 59 15.27 24.64 -12.24
CA LEU A 59 14.19 23.69 -12.46
C LEU A 59 13.08 24.45 -13.15
N GLN A 60 12.84 24.07 -14.41
CA GLN A 60 11.64 24.46 -15.10
C GLN A 60 10.46 23.84 -14.35
N GLY A 61 9.88 24.62 -13.45
CA GLY A 61 8.69 24.26 -12.72
C GLY A 61 7.50 24.25 -13.68
N GLU A 62 7.38 23.20 -14.50
CA GLU A 62 6.09 22.83 -15.03
C GLU A 62 5.23 22.44 -13.83
N ARG A 63 4.45 23.39 -13.32
CA ARG A 63 3.30 23.02 -12.50
C ARG A 63 2.44 22.17 -13.43
N PRO A 64 2.18 20.89 -13.13
CA PRO A 64 1.28 20.11 -13.95
C PRO A 64 0.00 20.92 -14.09
N ASP A 65 -0.45 21.09 -15.34
CA ASP A 65 -1.68 21.82 -15.64
C ASP A 65 -2.74 21.35 -14.66
N GLN A 66 -3.26 22.27 -13.85
CA GLN A 66 -4.36 21.91 -12.96
C GLN A 66 -5.46 21.37 -13.85
N PRO A 67 -6.05 20.19 -13.54
CA PRO A 67 -7.06 19.61 -14.40
C PRO A 67 -8.16 20.66 -14.62
N ALA A 68 -8.51 20.87 -15.89
CA ALA A 68 -9.40 21.95 -16.32
C ALA A 68 -10.79 21.87 -15.68
N LYS A 69 -11.12 20.71 -15.09
CA LYS A 69 -12.41 20.38 -14.47
C LYS A 69 -12.17 19.65 -13.16
N LYS A 70 -12.89 20.05 -12.11
CA LYS A 70 -12.90 19.33 -10.84
C LYS A 70 -13.78 18.08 -11.00
N ILE A 71 -13.17 16.90 -10.96
CA ILE A 71 -13.89 15.62 -10.97
C ILE A 71 -14.41 15.33 -9.57
N GLU A 72 -15.70 14.97 -9.47
CA GLU A 72 -16.33 14.68 -8.18
C GLU A 72 -15.81 13.35 -7.59
N SER A 73 -15.87 13.26 -6.26
CA SER A 73 -15.50 12.06 -5.50
C SER A 73 -16.37 11.96 -4.25
N GLY A 74 -16.58 10.74 -3.76
CA GLY A 74 -17.48 10.44 -2.66
C GLY A 74 -18.96 10.33 -3.06
N VAL A 75 -19.24 10.20 -4.36
CA VAL A 75 -20.58 9.97 -4.91
C VAL A 75 -20.96 8.50 -4.81
N VAL A 76 -20.05 7.59 -5.15
CA VAL A 76 -20.31 6.14 -5.10
C VAL A 76 -20.10 5.60 -3.69
N PRO A 77 -21.12 4.99 -3.06
CA PRO A 77 -20.97 4.36 -1.75
C PRO A 77 -19.97 3.21 -1.80
N ARG A 78 -19.10 3.14 -0.78
CA ARG A 78 -18.09 2.09 -0.65
C ARG A 78 -18.71 0.76 -0.27
N VAL A 79 -18.27 -0.33 -0.88
CA VAL A 79 -18.73 -1.68 -0.52
C VAL A 79 -18.16 -2.06 0.86
N PRO A 80 -19.00 -2.53 1.81
CA PRO A 80 -18.52 -2.97 3.12
C PRO A 80 -17.53 -4.13 2.99
N ARG A 81 -16.29 -3.88 3.40
CA ARG A 81 -15.20 -4.85 3.33
C ARG A 81 -15.04 -5.59 4.67
N PRO A 82 -15.07 -6.93 4.69
CA PRO A 82 -14.73 -7.72 5.88
C PRO A 82 -13.37 -7.33 6.48
N GLN A 83 -13.24 -7.40 7.81
CA GLN A 83 -11.97 -7.16 8.47
C GLN A 83 -10.98 -8.29 8.20
N GLY A 84 -9.69 -7.95 8.16
CA GLY A 84 -8.62 -8.95 8.02
C GLY A 84 -8.45 -9.53 6.62
N MET A 85 -9.05 -8.91 5.59
CA MET A 85 -8.78 -9.30 4.21
C MET A 85 -7.30 -9.13 3.85
N GLN A 86 -6.77 -10.10 3.10
CA GLN A 86 -5.38 -10.16 2.65
C GLN A 86 -5.32 -9.82 1.15
N PRO A 87 -4.44 -8.90 0.73
CA PRO A 87 -4.31 -8.57 -0.68
C PRO A 87 -3.74 -9.75 -1.46
N LEU A 88 -4.24 -9.95 -2.67
CA LEU A 88 -3.82 -11.04 -3.56
C LEU A 88 -2.85 -10.53 -4.61
N ARG A 89 -1.93 -11.41 -5.02
CA ARG A 89 -1.03 -11.16 -6.15
C ARG A 89 -1.84 -11.13 -7.44
N ILE A 90 -1.58 -10.12 -8.27
CA ILE A 90 -2.27 -9.91 -9.54
C ILE A 90 -1.23 -9.73 -10.64
N ASP A 91 -1.35 -10.51 -11.70
CA ASP A 91 -0.56 -10.35 -12.93
C ASP A 91 -1.47 -9.84 -14.05
N VAL A 92 -0.97 -8.96 -14.92
CA VAL A 92 -1.72 -8.46 -16.09
C VAL A 92 -1.42 -9.37 -17.28
N LEU A 93 -2.43 -10.10 -17.77
CA LEU A 93 -2.26 -11.12 -18.81
C LEU A 93 -2.26 -10.54 -20.22
N LYS A 94 -3.16 -9.59 -20.50
CA LYS A 94 -3.23 -8.90 -21.78
C LYS A 94 -3.49 -7.41 -21.56
N VAL A 95 -2.56 -6.60 -22.03
CA VAL A 95 -2.78 -5.20 -22.35
C VAL A 95 -2.95 -5.15 -23.85
N GLN A 96 -4.09 -4.71 -24.39
CA GLN A 96 -4.14 -4.34 -25.80
C GLN A 96 -3.09 -3.24 -25.99
N SER A 97 -2.04 -3.50 -26.77
CA SER A 97 -0.72 -2.84 -26.69
C SER A 97 -0.71 -1.33 -26.93
N GLU A 98 -1.84 -0.70 -27.22
CA GLU A 98 -1.97 0.73 -27.47
C GLU A 98 -2.45 1.54 -26.26
N ASN A 99 -3.04 0.92 -25.23
CA ASN A 99 -3.62 1.64 -24.09
C ASN A 99 -2.90 1.31 -22.77
N PRO A 100 -2.57 2.32 -21.94
CA PRO A 100 -2.04 2.10 -20.60
C PRO A 100 -3.13 1.57 -19.64
N LEU A 101 -2.68 1.12 -18.46
CA LEU A 101 -3.54 0.68 -17.37
C LEU A 101 -4.18 1.88 -16.64
N TYR A 102 -5.18 2.50 -17.26
CA TYR A 102 -5.95 3.60 -16.66
C TYR A 102 -6.64 3.23 -15.33
N VAL A 103 -6.94 1.94 -15.16
CA VAL A 103 -7.63 1.39 -13.99
C VAL A 103 -6.80 0.26 -13.42
N LYS A 104 -6.51 0.34 -12.12
CA LYS A 104 -5.82 -0.68 -11.33
C LYS A 104 -6.82 -1.56 -10.60
N LEU A 105 -6.67 -2.88 -10.78
CA LEU A 105 -7.38 -3.87 -9.98
C LEU A 105 -6.71 -4.02 -8.61
N ARG A 106 -7.51 -4.04 -7.54
CA ARG A 106 -7.13 -4.51 -6.21
C ARG A 106 -8.03 -5.66 -5.83
N ALA A 107 -7.45 -6.82 -5.56
CA ALA A 107 -8.15 -8.01 -5.08
C ALA A 107 -7.69 -8.33 -3.66
N GLU A 108 -8.64 -8.58 -2.75
CA GLU A 108 -8.36 -8.96 -1.37
C GLU A 108 -9.28 -10.10 -0.94
N ALA A 109 -8.75 -11.14 -0.32
CA ALA A 109 -9.49 -12.32 0.12
C ALA A 109 -9.60 -12.39 1.64
N GLU A 110 -10.69 -12.95 2.14
CA GLU A 110 -10.75 -13.40 3.54
C GLU A 110 -9.70 -14.49 3.79
N ALA A 111 -9.05 -14.47 4.96
CA ALA A 111 -8.01 -15.44 5.30
C ALA A 111 -8.49 -16.92 5.22
N GLY A 112 -9.79 -17.17 5.39
CA GLY A 112 -10.39 -18.50 5.23
C GLY A 112 -10.40 -19.00 3.79
N LEU A 113 -10.49 -18.11 2.80
CA LEU A 113 -10.46 -18.44 1.38
C LEU A 113 -9.06 -18.84 0.89
N LEU A 114 -8.01 -18.38 1.59
CA LEU A 114 -6.62 -18.66 1.26
C LEU A 114 -6.10 -19.97 1.88
N LYS A 115 -6.92 -20.65 2.67
CA LYS A 115 -6.63 -22.01 3.12
C LYS A 115 -6.89 -23.00 1.99
N GLU A 116 -6.21 -24.14 2.02
CA GLU A 116 -6.48 -25.26 1.13
C GLU A 116 -7.95 -25.70 1.27
N GLY A 117 -8.66 -25.85 0.14
CA GLY A 117 -10.10 -26.12 0.14
C GLY A 117 -10.96 -25.01 0.77
N GLY A 118 -10.43 -23.78 0.85
CA GLY A 118 -11.04 -22.66 1.54
C GLY A 118 -12.27 -22.08 0.83
N LYS A 119 -13.16 -21.48 1.61
CA LYS A 119 -14.29 -20.69 1.11
C LYS A 119 -14.37 -19.37 1.84
N GLY A 120 -14.88 -18.35 1.17
CA GLY A 120 -15.00 -17.03 1.78
C GLY A 120 -15.33 -15.97 0.75
N LYS A 121 -15.03 -14.72 1.12
CA LYS A 121 -15.28 -13.57 0.25
C LYS A 121 -14.00 -13.06 -0.39
N LEU A 122 -14.14 -12.69 -1.67
CA LEU A 122 -13.17 -11.96 -2.47
C LEU A 122 -13.72 -10.55 -2.70
N HIS A 123 -13.02 -9.53 -2.21
CA HIS A 123 -13.30 -8.14 -2.54
C HIS A 123 -12.44 -7.73 -3.73
N ILE A 124 -13.07 -7.26 -4.80
CA ILE A 124 -12.37 -6.64 -5.94
C ILE A 124 -12.72 -5.15 -6.01
N GLY A 125 -11.73 -4.32 -6.30
CA GLY A 125 -11.89 -2.88 -6.49
C GLY A 125 -11.15 -2.42 -7.73
N PHE A 126 -11.82 -1.60 -8.53
CA PHE A 126 -11.27 -0.96 -9.72
C PHE A 126 -11.02 0.52 -9.39
N HIS A 127 -9.75 0.93 -9.43
CA HIS A 127 -9.30 2.26 -9.04
C HIS A 127 -8.67 2.96 -10.23
N LEU A 128 -9.14 4.16 -10.58
CA LEU A 128 -8.46 4.99 -11.58
C LEU A 128 -7.05 5.32 -11.10
N ASP A 129 -6.08 5.24 -12.01
CA ASP A 129 -4.69 5.60 -11.71
C ASP A 129 -4.50 7.12 -11.82
N PRO A 130 -4.17 7.83 -10.73
CA PRO A 130 -4.07 9.29 -10.74
C PRO A 130 -3.03 9.84 -11.70
N ILE A 131 -2.03 9.04 -12.11
CA ILE A 131 -0.99 9.47 -13.06
C ILE A 131 -1.55 9.73 -14.47
N HIS A 132 -2.70 9.14 -14.80
CA HIS A 132 -3.26 9.24 -16.14
C HIS A 132 -4.27 10.38 -16.30
N HIS A 133 -4.65 11.08 -15.21
CA HIS A 133 -5.61 12.19 -15.26
C HIS A 133 -6.90 11.84 -16.00
N VAL A 134 -7.52 10.74 -15.58
CA VAL A 134 -8.74 10.18 -16.15
C VAL A 134 -9.85 10.06 -15.11
N HIS A 135 -11.09 10.05 -15.59
CA HIS A 135 -12.30 9.87 -14.80
C HIS A 135 -13.27 8.85 -15.43
N TRP A 136 -14.27 8.46 -14.64
CA TRP A 136 -15.40 7.67 -15.12
C TRP A 136 -16.43 8.57 -15.80
N ASN A 137 -16.87 8.21 -16.98
CA ASN A 137 -18.01 8.85 -17.63
C ASN A 137 -19.30 8.08 -17.28
N ASN A 138 -20.14 8.68 -16.44
CA ASN A 138 -21.38 8.05 -15.98
C ASN A 138 -22.52 8.08 -17.00
N LEU A 139 -22.33 8.80 -18.12
CA LEU A 139 -23.23 8.77 -19.28
C LEU A 139 -22.92 7.59 -20.21
N ALA A 140 -21.72 7.01 -20.10
CA ALA A 140 -21.33 5.81 -20.83
C ALA A 140 -21.84 4.53 -20.14
N PRO A 141 -21.82 3.36 -20.81
CA PRO A 141 -22.06 2.10 -20.15
C PRO A 141 -21.15 1.92 -18.93
N PRO A 142 -21.68 1.41 -17.79
CA PRO A 142 -20.90 1.21 -16.57
C PRO A 142 -19.77 0.21 -16.78
N LEU A 143 -18.79 0.24 -15.87
CA LEU A 143 -17.75 -0.77 -15.82
C LEU A 143 -18.38 -2.16 -15.62
N GLU A 144 -17.96 -3.12 -16.43
CA GLU A 144 -18.38 -4.52 -16.34
C GLU A 144 -17.19 -5.43 -16.16
N PHE A 145 -17.35 -6.49 -15.38
CA PHE A 145 -16.32 -7.52 -15.22
C PHE A 145 -16.91 -8.93 -15.37
N THR A 146 -16.06 -9.86 -15.80
CA THR A 146 -16.32 -11.30 -15.81
C THR A 146 -15.13 -12.01 -15.21
N ILE A 147 -15.41 -13.01 -14.37
CA ILE A 147 -14.44 -13.89 -13.73
C ILE A 147 -14.64 -15.28 -14.30
N MET A 148 -13.56 -15.83 -14.84
CA MET A 148 -13.45 -17.20 -15.28
C MET A 148 -12.62 -17.95 -14.25
N ALA A 149 -13.15 -19.07 -13.77
CA ALA A 149 -12.52 -19.90 -12.76
C ALA A 149 -12.29 -21.31 -13.33
N SER A 150 -11.27 -21.99 -12.81
CA SER A 150 -10.96 -23.39 -13.13
C SER A 150 -12.05 -24.33 -12.60
N GLU A 151 -12.05 -25.56 -13.12
CA GLU A 151 -12.94 -26.62 -12.62
C GLU A 151 -12.71 -26.85 -11.12
N GLY A 152 -13.78 -26.83 -10.33
CA GLY A 152 -13.73 -26.97 -8.87
C GLY A 152 -13.77 -25.65 -8.08
N ILE A 153 -13.70 -24.49 -8.75
CA ILE A 153 -13.91 -23.18 -8.12
C ILE A 153 -15.29 -22.64 -8.48
N GLU A 154 -16.11 -22.42 -7.47
CA GLU A 154 -17.38 -21.72 -7.63
C GLU A 154 -17.22 -20.23 -7.28
N VAL A 155 -17.63 -19.36 -8.21
CA VAL A 155 -17.59 -17.90 -8.05
C VAL A 155 -19.00 -17.33 -8.19
N SER A 156 -19.46 -16.59 -7.19
CA SER A 156 -20.80 -16.01 -7.18
C SER A 156 -20.82 -14.57 -6.63
N PRO A 157 -21.19 -13.56 -7.45
CA PRO A 157 -21.43 -13.67 -8.89
C PRO A 157 -20.11 -13.80 -9.67
N SER A 158 -20.13 -14.53 -10.80
CA SER A 158 -18.99 -14.64 -11.71
C SER A 158 -18.88 -13.46 -12.68
N SER A 159 -19.88 -12.58 -12.74
CA SER A 159 -19.82 -11.32 -13.49
C SER A 159 -20.58 -10.23 -12.75
N GLY A 160 -20.32 -8.98 -13.10
CA GLY A 160 -21.00 -7.85 -12.48
C GLY A 160 -20.83 -6.57 -13.27
N SER A 161 -21.72 -5.62 -12.99
CA SER A 161 -21.73 -4.29 -13.58
C SER A 161 -21.79 -3.26 -12.45
N ALA A 162 -21.02 -2.18 -12.58
CA ALA A 162 -21.00 -1.10 -11.61
C ALA A 162 -22.38 -0.43 -11.55
N ALA A 163 -22.77 0.01 -10.35
CA ALA A 163 -24.00 0.78 -10.19
C ALA A 163 -23.93 2.04 -11.07
N LYS A 164 -25.01 2.30 -11.81
CA LYS A 164 -25.15 3.51 -12.59
C LYS A 164 -25.26 4.70 -11.63
N VAL A 165 -24.47 5.73 -11.89
CA VAL A 165 -24.47 6.99 -11.13
C VAL A 165 -25.20 8.01 -11.98
N GLU A 166 -26.23 8.64 -11.44
CA GLU A 166 -27.06 9.61 -12.18
C GLU A 166 -26.94 11.03 -11.61
N GLU A 167 -26.38 11.15 -10.43
CA GLU A 167 -26.20 12.40 -9.70
C GLU A 167 -25.14 13.31 -10.33
N VAL A 168 -24.12 12.71 -10.95
CA VAL A 168 -23.02 13.43 -11.61
C VAL A 168 -22.68 12.75 -12.94
N GLU A 169 -22.32 13.55 -13.95
CA GLU A 169 -21.92 13.04 -15.26
C GLU A 169 -20.55 12.36 -15.24
N ALA A 170 -19.69 12.72 -14.28
CA ALA A 170 -18.36 12.18 -14.12
C ALA A 170 -17.93 12.11 -12.64
N ASP A 171 -17.21 11.06 -12.27
CA ASP A 171 -16.59 10.90 -10.96
C ASP A 171 -15.27 10.13 -11.02
N SER A 172 -14.58 10.06 -9.88
CA SER A 172 -13.31 9.36 -9.70
C SER A 172 -13.38 8.22 -8.68
N ASP A 173 -14.58 7.80 -8.28
CA ASP A 173 -14.75 6.86 -7.18
C ASP A 173 -14.43 5.42 -7.58
N PRO A 174 -13.87 4.61 -6.66
CA PRO A 174 -13.56 3.22 -6.97
C PRO A 174 -14.84 2.41 -7.19
N ARG A 175 -14.82 1.50 -8.17
CA ARG A 175 -15.90 0.55 -8.42
C ARG A 175 -15.56 -0.76 -7.70
N GLU A 176 -16.31 -1.07 -6.65
CA GLU A 176 -16.01 -2.18 -5.73
C GLU A 176 -17.09 -3.25 -5.76
N PHE A 177 -16.69 -4.50 -5.58
CA PHE A 177 -17.57 -5.65 -5.57
C PHE A 177 -17.12 -6.67 -4.51
N LEU A 178 -18.09 -7.39 -3.96
CA LEU A 178 -17.86 -8.46 -3.00
C LEU A 178 -18.42 -9.76 -3.55
N ILE A 179 -17.54 -10.72 -3.78
CA ILE A 179 -17.81 -11.97 -4.47
C ILE A 179 -17.63 -13.11 -3.48
N LYS A 180 -18.54 -14.09 -3.50
CA LYS A 180 -18.39 -15.35 -2.76
C LYS A 180 -17.60 -16.30 -3.63
N VAL A 181 -16.62 -16.95 -3.03
CA VAL A 181 -15.79 -17.96 -3.69
C VAL A 181 -15.79 -19.22 -2.82
N ASP A 182 -16.04 -20.36 -3.44
CA ASP A 182 -15.89 -21.68 -2.82
C ASP A 182 -14.87 -22.48 -3.63
N ARG A 183 -13.78 -22.89 -2.97
CA ARG A 183 -12.71 -23.73 -3.55
C ARG A 183 -12.64 -25.10 -2.86
N SER A 184 -13.70 -25.49 -2.14
CA SER A 184 -13.69 -26.70 -1.30
C SER A 184 -13.63 -28.00 -2.09
N ALA A 185 -14.01 -27.98 -3.37
CA ALA A 185 -13.91 -29.13 -4.26
C ALA A 185 -12.51 -29.30 -4.88
N GLU A 186 -11.56 -28.40 -4.57
CA GLU A 186 -10.36 -28.20 -5.38
C GLU A 186 -9.10 -28.84 -4.81
N THR A 187 -8.31 -29.46 -5.69
CA THR A 187 -6.92 -29.93 -5.45
C THR A 187 -5.88 -29.10 -6.22
N ASN A 188 -6.33 -28.16 -7.05
CA ASN A 188 -5.53 -27.32 -7.93
C ASN A 188 -5.43 -25.86 -7.41
N HIS A 189 -4.35 -25.16 -7.76
CA HIS A 189 -4.04 -23.80 -7.30
C HIS A 189 -4.08 -22.79 -8.46
N GLU A 190 -4.90 -23.07 -9.47
CA GLU A 190 -4.99 -22.23 -10.66
C GLU A 190 -5.58 -20.84 -10.33
N PRO A 191 -5.02 -19.76 -10.90
CA PRO A 191 -5.50 -18.41 -10.67
C PRO A 191 -6.87 -18.17 -11.31
N LEU A 192 -7.60 -17.16 -10.83
CA LEU A 192 -8.79 -16.66 -11.51
C LEU A 192 -8.39 -15.74 -12.66
N THR A 193 -9.05 -15.87 -13.80
CA THR A 193 -8.94 -14.88 -14.87
C THR A 193 -10.08 -13.87 -14.74
N LEU A 194 -9.75 -12.59 -14.64
CA LEU A 194 -10.71 -11.49 -14.61
C LEU A 194 -10.57 -10.64 -15.86
N VAL A 195 -11.65 -10.49 -16.62
CA VAL A 195 -11.77 -9.54 -17.72
C VAL A 195 -12.61 -8.37 -17.26
N VAL A 196 -12.13 -7.14 -17.44
CA VAL A 196 -12.88 -5.91 -17.15
C VAL A 196 -12.99 -5.07 -18.41
N ASN A 197 -14.18 -4.50 -18.64
CA ASN A 197 -14.48 -3.57 -19.71
C ASN A 197 -14.96 -2.25 -19.10
N TYR A 198 -14.42 -1.13 -19.54
CA TYR A 198 -14.76 0.18 -19.00
C TYR A 198 -14.44 1.30 -20.00
N PHE A 199 -14.91 2.50 -19.69
CA PHE A 199 -14.54 3.72 -20.40
C PHE A 199 -13.61 4.57 -19.52
N ALA A 200 -12.45 4.94 -20.06
CA ALA A 200 -11.59 5.97 -19.47
C ALA A 200 -11.76 7.26 -20.26
N CYS A 201 -12.00 8.37 -19.57
CA CYS A 201 -12.11 9.69 -20.18
C CYS A 201 -11.07 10.63 -19.60
N ASP A 202 -10.45 11.42 -20.47
CA ASP A 202 -9.49 12.47 -20.12
C ASP A 202 -10.14 13.56 -19.27
N ASP A 203 -9.49 14.05 -18.22
CA ASP A 203 -10.02 15.15 -17.38
C ASP A 203 -10.21 16.47 -18.16
N GLY A 204 -9.54 16.63 -19.31
CA GLY A 204 -9.74 17.74 -20.24
C GLY A 204 -10.86 17.50 -21.26
N ASP A 205 -11.64 16.43 -21.12
CA ASP A 205 -12.72 16.00 -22.03
C ASP A 205 -12.24 15.83 -23.50
N LYS A 206 -10.93 15.61 -23.72
CA LYS A 206 -10.32 15.50 -25.06
C LYS A 206 -10.61 14.17 -25.74
N TRP A 207 -10.77 13.11 -24.96
CA TRP A 207 -11.00 11.76 -25.46
C TRP A 207 -11.71 10.91 -24.41
N CYS A 208 -12.45 9.92 -24.89
CA CYS A 208 -13.04 8.84 -24.10
C CYS A 208 -12.80 7.53 -24.85
N LYS A 209 -12.16 6.55 -24.21
CA LYS A 209 -11.79 5.28 -24.83
C LYS A 209 -12.44 4.11 -24.10
N ALA A 210 -13.02 3.19 -24.87
CA ALA A 210 -13.37 1.87 -24.38
C ALA A 210 -12.08 1.06 -24.18
N VAL A 211 -11.89 0.49 -23.00
CA VAL A 211 -10.70 -0.25 -22.60
C VAL A 211 -11.12 -1.60 -22.03
N SER A 212 -10.38 -2.63 -22.40
CA SER A 212 -10.55 -3.99 -21.90
C SER A 212 -9.21 -4.51 -21.37
N HIS A 213 -9.21 -5.02 -20.14
CA HIS A 213 -8.03 -5.60 -19.50
C HIS A 213 -8.32 -6.99 -18.98
N GLU A 214 -7.31 -7.85 -19.07
CA GLU A 214 -7.33 -9.21 -18.56
C GLU A 214 -6.28 -9.36 -17.45
N TYR A 215 -6.72 -9.82 -16.29
CA TYR A 215 -5.92 -10.02 -15.09
C TYR A 215 -5.93 -11.50 -14.69
N SER A 216 -4.82 -11.96 -14.12
CA SER A 216 -4.70 -13.21 -13.39
C SER A 216 -4.64 -12.90 -11.90
N ILE A 217 -5.59 -13.41 -11.12
CA ILE A 217 -5.63 -13.23 -9.66
C ILE A 217 -5.17 -14.53 -9.02
N HIS A 218 -4.02 -14.49 -8.36
CA HIS A 218 -3.40 -15.66 -7.73
C HIS A 218 -3.90 -15.83 -6.30
N TRP A 219 -3.94 -17.07 -5.81
CA TRP A 219 -4.31 -17.41 -4.43
C TRP A 219 -3.19 -17.17 -3.41
N GLU A 220 -2.26 -16.28 -3.74
CA GLU A 220 -1.09 -15.93 -2.95
C GLU A 220 -1.27 -14.53 -2.38
N VAL A 221 -0.87 -14.35 -1.13
CA VAL A 221 -0.86 -13.01 -0.53
C VAL A 221 0.22 -12.18 -1.18
N ASP A 222 -0.17 -11.03 -1.74
CA ASP A 222 0.77 -10.02 -2.20
C ASP A 222 1.39 -9.32 -0.98
N ARG A 223 2.69 -9.54 -0.80
CA ARG A 223 3.45 -8.97 0.33
C ARG A 223 3.70 -7.47 0.14
N ASP A 224 3.59 -6.96 -1.08
CA ASP A 224 3.90 -5.59 -1.47
C ASP A 224 2.68 -4.69 -1.66
N ALA A 225 1.48 -5.27 -1.84
CA ALA A 225 0.23 -4.53 -2.08
C ALA A 225 -0.25 -3.62 -0.92
N GLY A 226 0.48 -3.56 0.19
CA GLY A 226 0.16 -2.78 1.38
C GLY A 226 -1.08 -3.28 2.13
N ARG A 227 -1.10 -3.18 3.46
CA ARG A 227 -2.25 -3.58 4.28
C ARG A 227 -3.11 -2.39 4.65
N VAL A 228 -4.39 -2.44 4.29
CA VAL A 228 -5.37 -1.43 4.70
C VAL A 228 -5.95 -1.83 6.05
N GLN A 229 -5.39 -1.32 7.14
CA GLN A 229 -5.81 -1.67 8.50
C GLN A 229 -7.10 -0.98 8.97
N ASN A 230 -7.45 0.21 8.46
CA ASN A 230 -8.70 0.91 8.79
C ASN A 230 -9.15 1.83 7.65
N ARG A 231 -10.32 1.57 7.03
CA ARG A 231 -10.98 2.48 6.08
C ARG A 231 -11.95 3.44 6.80
N ARG A 232 -11.53 4.11 7.89
CA ARG A 232 -12.24 5.32 8.33
C ARG A 232 -11.80 6.44 7.40
N GLY A 233 -12.76 7.01 6.68
CA GLY A 233 -12.57 7.80 5.47
C GLY A 233 -11.44 8.82 5.55
N MET A 234 -10.55 8.75 4.56
CA MET A 234 -9.68 9.86 4.20
C MET A 234 -10.51 10.82 3.33
N SER A 235 -11.48 11.51 3.92
CA SER A 235 -11.91 12.79 3.35
C SER A 235 -10.71 13.73 3.45
N GLY A 236 -10.47 14.48 2.38
CA GLY A 236 -9.21 15.16 2.10
C GLY A 236 -8.54 15.80 3.32
N ARG A 237 -7.24 15.50 3.49
CA ARG A 237 -6.34 16.32 4.30
C ARG A 237 -6.24 17.69 3.67
N SER A 238 -7.21 18.54 4.00
CA SER A 238 -7.06 19.98 3.93
C SER A 238 -5.81 20.33 4.73
N ARG A 239 -4.90 21.07 4.09
CA ARG A 239 -3.70 21.63 4.71
C ARG A 239 -4.14 22.61 5.81
N GLY A 240 -4.31 22.09 7.01
CA GLY A 240 -4.48 22.84 8.25
C GLY A 240 -3.72 22.08 9.32
N ALA A 241 -2.58 22.63 9.73
CA ALA A 241 -1.72 22.06 10.74
C ALA A 241 -2.43 22.06 12.10
N GLU A 242 -2.85 20.89 12.56
CA GLU A 242 -2.92 20.54 13.97
C GLU A 242 -2.35 19.12 14.11
N GLU A 243 -1.22 19.02 14.80
CA GLU A 243 -0.50 17.76 15.02
C GLU A 243 -1.44 16.72 15.66
N PRO A 244 -1.56 15.49 15.11
CA PRO A 244 -2.18 14.41 15.86
C PRO A 244 -1.25 14.08 17.03
N SER A 245 -1.73 14.33 18.25
CA SER A 245 -1.07 13.97 19.50
C SER A 245 -0.39 12.61 19.37
N ARG A 246 0.94 12.59 19.43
CA ARG A 246 1.75 11.37 19.52
C ARG A 246 1.27 10.60 20.75
N ARG A 247 0.35 9.65 20.59
CA ARG A 247 0.08 8.65 21.62
C ARG A 247 1.39 7.90 21.81
N ARG A 248 2.09 8.19 22.91
CA ARG A 248 3.32 7.48 23.28
C ARG A 248 2.97 5.99 23.37
N PRO A 249 3.81 5.08 22.82
CA PRO A 249 3.59 3.65 22.93
C PRO A 249 3.45 3.23 24.41
N ASN A 250 2.48 2.37 24.71
CA ASN A 250 2.30 1.87 26.08
C ASN A 250 3.40 0.83 26.39
N PRO A 251 4.22 1.01 27.45
CA PRO A 251 5.33 0.11 27.77
C PRO A 251 4.86 -1.34 27.98
N GLU A 252 3.70 -1.55 28.61
CA GLU A 252 3.14 -2.89 28.86
C GLU A 252 2.80 -3.64 27.56
N MET A 253 2.26 -2.94 26.55
CA MET A 253 1.95 -3.57 25.26
C MET A 253 3.20 -3.88 24.43
N ILE A 254 4.26 -3.08 24.60
CA ILE A 254 5.56 -3.36 23.97
C ILE A 254 6.16 -4.60 24.62
N PHE A 255 6.11 -4.66 25.94
CA PHE A 255 6.66 -5.75 26.73
C PHE A 255 6.02 -7.10 26.36
N GLU A 256 4.70 -7.20 26.43
CA GLU A 256 3.95 -8.41 26.09
C GLU A 256 4.16 -8.89 24.64
N ARG A 257 4.57 -8.00 23.74
CA ARG A 257 4.78 -8.33 22.32
C ARG A 257 6.20 -8.78 22.02
N MET A 258 7.17 -8.41 22.86
CA MET A 258 8.59 -8.66 22.64
C MET A 258 9.13 -9.80 23.50
N ASP A 259 8.68 -9.92 24.74
CA ASP A 259 8.96 -11.05 25.65
C ASP A 259 8.32 -12.34 25.08
N SER A 260 9.09 -13.05 24.26
CA SER A 260 8.58 -14.13 23.42
C SER A 260 8.63 -15.48 24.15
N ASP A 261 9.60 -15.63 25.04
CA ASP A 261 9.74 -16.79 25.91
C ASP A 261 9.05 -16.63 27.28
N LYS A 262 8.53 -15.43 27.59
CA LYS A 262 7.77 -15.09 28.80
C LYS A 262 8.62 -15.22 30.06
N ASP A 263 9.91 -14.94 29.96
CA ASP A 263 10.84 -15.01 31.07
C ASP A 263 10.79 -13.76 31.97
N GLY A 264 10.03 -12.73 31.57
CA GLY A 264 9.89 -11.49 32.32
C GLY A 264 10.98 -10.47 32.00
N SER A 265 11.68 -10.64 30.89
CA SER A 265 12.66 -9.70 30.35
C SER A 265 12.62 -9.66 28.81
N ILE A 266 13.28 -8.67 28.21
CA ILE A 266 13.48 -8.62 26.75
C ILE A 266 14.97 -8.67 26.49
N THR A 267 15.43 -9.78 25.93
CA THR A 267 16.83 -9.94 25.52
C THR A 267 17.14 -9.20 24.21
N LYS A 268 18.42 -8.96 23.89
CA LYS A 268 18.83 -8.37 22.59
C LYS A 268 18.33 -9.16 21.38
N SER A 269 18.16 -10.48 21.52
CA SER A 269 17.58 -11.37 20.50
C SER A 269 16.08 -11.16 20.28
N GLU A 270 15.37 -10.69 21.30
CA GLU A 270 13.92 -10.48 21.29
C GLU A 270 13.52 -9.03 20.98
N ALA A 271 14.44 -8.10 21.21
CA ALA A 271 14.27 -6.70 20.85
C ALA A 271 14.03 -6.54 19.34
N ARG A 272 13.00 -5.78 18.97
CA ARG A 272 12.66 -5.48 17.57
C ARG A 272 12.36 -4.00 17.35
N GLY A 273 12.62 -3.52 16.15
CA GLY A 273 12.33 -2.13 15.76
C GLY A 273 13.14 -1.10 16.56
N PRO A 274 12.56 0.05 16.95
CA PRO A 274 13.27 1.12 17.65
C PRO A 274 13.88 0.73 19.02
N MET A 275 13.48 -0.42 19.57
CA MET A 275 14.02 -0.94 20.84
C MET A 275 15.43 -1.50 20.67
N VAL A 276 15.81 -1.98 19.48
CA VAL A 276 17.18 -2.49 19.21
C VAL A 276 18.19 -1.35 19.31
N GLU A 277 17.88 -0.20 18.71
CA GLU A 277 18.77 0.98 18.71
C GLU A 277 18.84 1.68 20.07
N ARG A 278 17.85 1.45 20.92
CA ARG A 278 17.74 2.06 22.24
C ARG A 278 17.90 1.04 23.35
N PHE A 279 18.32 -0.18 23.04
CA PHE A 279 18.41 -1.28 23.99
C PHE A 279 19.29 -0.88 25.17
N ASP A 280 20.51 -0.42 24.85
CA ASP A 280 21.49 0.03 25.85
C ASP A 280 21.04 1.29 26.61
N ARG A 281 19.96 1.97 26.17
CA ARG A 281 19.36 3.09 26.91
C ARG A 281 18.31 2.61 27.92
N PHE A 282 17.66 1.49 27.65
CA PHE A 282 16.66 0.89 28.54
C PHE A 282 17.28 -0.09 29.51
N ASP A 283 18.32 -0.83 29.10
CA ASP A 283 19.13 -1.71 29.95
C ASP A 283 20.01 -0.88 30.87
N THR A 284 19.46 -0.45 32.02
CA THR A 284 20.14 0.47 32.94
C THR A 284 21.15 -0.23 33.85
N ASN A 285 21.04 -1.55 33.99
CA ASN A 285 21.92 -2.36 34.82
C ASN A 285 23.02 -3.07 34.00
N GLU A 286 22.98 -2.95 32.67
CA GLU A 286 23.89 -3.53 31.69
C GLU A 286 23.98 -5.07 31.76
N ASP A 287 22.88 -5.73 32.15
CA ASP A 287 22.82 -7.19 32.27
C ASP A 287 22.48 -7.90 30.95
N GLY A 288 22.20 -7.13 29.89
CA GLY A 288 21.91 -7.64 28.56
C GLY A 288 20.44 -7.99 28.33
N ALA A 289 19.56 -7.67 29.29
CA ALA A 289 18.12 -7.82 29.21
C ALA A 289 17.42 -6.53 29.67
N VAL A 290 16.21 -6.27 29.15
CA VAL A 290 15.40 -5.12 29.58
C VAL A 290 14.16 -5.63 30.29
N THR A 291 14.06 -5.36 31.60
CA THR A 291 12.86 -5.68 32.36
C THR A 291 11.71 -4.71 32.08
N LEU A 292 10.48 -5.09 32.44
CA LEU A 292 9.31 -4.21 32.30
C LEU A 292 9.49 -2.90 33.08
N GLU A 293 10.17 -2.94 34.23
CA GLU A 293 10.42 -1.78 35.09
C GLU A 293 11.42 -0.81 34.45
N GLU A 294 12.49 -1.34 33.87
CA GLU A 294 13.50 -0.59 33.12
C GLU A 294 12.93 0.01 31.84
N LEU A 295 12.10 -0.75 31.13
CA LEU A 295 11.36 -0.26 29.97
C LEU A 295 10.48 0.94 30.35
N LYS A 296 9.69 0.82 31.43
CA LYS A 296 8.85 1.92 31.96
C LYS A 296 9.67 3.13 32.39
N ALA A 297 10.83 2.92 32.99
CA ALA A 297 11.71 3.99 33.47
C ALA A 297 12.36 4.76 32.30
N GLY A 298 12.69 4.09 31.20
CA GLY A 298 13.27 4.74 30.01
C GLY A 298 12.26 5.54 29.17
N PHE A 299 10.94 5.35 29.39
CA PHE A 299 9.94 6.25 28.84
C PHE A 299 9.84 7.52 29.69
N PRO A 300 9.93 8.73 29.09
CA PRO A 300 9.80 9.96 29.85
C PRO A 300 8.44 10.01 30.54
N ARG A 301 8.44 10.10 31.88
CA ARG A 301 7.23 10.37 32.67
C ARG A 301 6.65 11.73 32.26
N SER A 302 5.32 11.83 32.29
CA SER A 302 4.55 13.03 31.96
C SER A 302 4.94 14.22 32.82
#